data_AF-A0A935D3V9-F1
#
_entry.id   AF-A0A935D3V9-F1
#
_cell.length_a   1.000
_cell.length_b   1.000
_cell.length_c   1.000
_cell.angle_alpha   90.00
_cell.angle_beta   90.00
_cell.angle_gamma   90.00
#
_symmetry.space_group_name_H-M   'P 1'
#
loop_
_entity.id
_entity.type
_entity.pdbx_description
1 polymer ?
#
loop_
_entity_poly.entity_id
_entity_poly.type
_entity_poly.pdbx_seq_one_letter_code
_entity_poly.pdbx_strand_id
1 'polypeptide(L)'
;MVSPARALRLLPTLALAAASCLAACSAEVPPDEADLGTDGDGNISEDELVSERQIMGADMAQKHLALTFDDGPGGRTAELANYLGDQGIPAAFFINGKNVPGRQNVLDTIIRRGHTLANHTQNHAQMTRISGDTLFKAVADTDAHILSVQPAGPSLLRAPYGAWNGRVATELNGTSMKKYVGSIFWDVGGTLTSTAAADWDCWGRGVTVQRCADLYLQEIRSKKRGIVLLHDVHSKTVDMVKLMVPTLKAEGYVFDKLQDAPAVKRAIANVSATPATPSGGAATTCFSSTLGTNQPENACVQSARDSRWYRCSGGEWVASSETDTKCTSRPR
;
A
#
# COMPACT_ATOMS: atom_id res chain seq x y z
N MET A 1 -51.62 16.88 -73.97
CA MET A 1 -52.33 15.80 -73.24
C MET A 1 -52.15 16.06 -71.74
N VAL A 2 -53.30 16.33 -71.10
CA VAL A 2 -53.72 16.31 -69.68
C VAL A 2 -52.77 16.74 -68.54
N SER A 3 -53.38 17.59 -67.69
CA SER A 3 -52.94 18.32 -66.49
C SER A 3 -52.93 17.50 -65.17
N PRO A 4 -52.54 18.09 -64.02
CA PRO A 4 -52.15 17.43 -62.76
C PRO A 4 -53.26 17.41 -61.69
N ALA A 5 -53.00 16.81 -60.52
CA ALA A 5 -53.80 17.00 -59.31
C ALA A 5 -52.96 17.11 -58.02
N ARG A 6 -53.19 18.22 -57.30
CA ARG A 6 -52.87 18.50 -55.89
C ARG A 6 -53.80 17.70 -54.97
N ALA A 7 -53.34 17.40 -53.75
CA ALA A 7 -54.16 17.58 -52.54
C ALA A 7 -53.30 17.73 -51.28
N LEU A 8 -53.72 18.67 -50.43
CA LEU A 8 -53.20 19.10 -49.14
C LEU A 8 -54.22 18.71 -48.05
N ARG A 9 -53.81 18.69 -46.77
CA ARG A 9 -54.60 18.72 -45.49
C ARG A 9 -54.50 17.40 -44.69
N LEU A 10 -54.50 17.32 -43.36
CA LEU A 10 -54.64 18.24 -42.21
C LEU A 10 -54.22 17.42 -40.97
N LEU A 11 -53.58 18.04 -39.98
CA LEU A 11 -53.40 17.48 -38.62
C LEU A 11 -54.74 17.52 -37.85
N PRO A 12 -54.89 16.65 -36.83
CA PRO A 12 -55.30 17.18 -35.53
C PRO A 12 -54.52 16.59 -34.35
N THR A 13 -54.24 17.46 -33.38
CA THR A 13 -53.87 17.17 -31.99
C THR A 13 -55.09 16.68 -31.19
N LEU A 14 -54.91 15.70 -30.31
CA LEU A 14 -55.84 15.42 -29.20
C LEU A 14 -55.04 15.03 -27.94
N ALA A 15 -55.43 15.60 -26.81
CA ALA A 15 -54.76 15.50 -25.51
C ALA A 15 -55.52 14.61 -24.52
N LEU A 16 -54.77 14.14 -23.52
CA LEU A 16 -55.12 13.87 -22.11
C LEU A 16 -55.97 12.63 -21.74
N ALA A 17 -55.40 11.74 -20.89
CA ALA A 17 -55.97 11.39 -19.58
C ALA A 17 -55.06 10.42 -18.79
N ALA A 18 -55.03 10.63 -17.47
CA ALA A 18 -54.18 10.01 -16.47
C ALA A 18 -54.60 8.57 -16.09
N ALA A 19 -53.64 7.82 -15.53
CA ALA A 19 -53.92 6.67 -14.69
C ALA A 19 -52.92 6.65 -13.52
N SER A 20 -53.39 7.07 -12.35
CA SER A 20 -52.82 6.76 -11.05
C SER A 20 -53.69 5.69 -10.40
N CYS A 21 -53.09 4.60 -9.94
CA CYS A 21 -53.63 3.80 -8.85
C CYS A 21 -52.49 3.12 -8.08
N LEU A 22 -52.65 3.13 -6.76
CA LEU A 22 -51.65 2.91 -5.71
C LEU A 22 -51.56 1.44 -5.25
N ALA A 23 -50.38 1.13 -4.70
CA ALA A 23 -50.10 0.22 -3.57
C ALA A 23 -50.38 -1.30 -3.77
N ALA A 24 -49.60 -2.25 -3.25
CA ALA A 24 -48.51 -2.29 -2.29
C ALA A 24 -47.70 -3.57 -2.51
N CYS A 25 -46.41 -3.58 -2.13
CA CYS A 25 -45.80 -4.65 -1.32
C CYS A 25 -44.37 -4.23 -0.97
N SER A 26 -44.18 -3.93 0.32
CA SER A 26 -42.88 -3.77 0.95
C SER A 26 -42.02 -5.02 0.74
N ALA A 27 -40.80 -4.82 0.27
CA ALA A 27 -39.68 -5.67 0.60
C ALA A 27 -38.53 -4.75 0.99
N GLU A 28 -38.29 -4.64 2.30
CA GLU A 28 -37.09 -4.04 2.85
C GLU A 28 -35.88 -4.83 2.33
N VAL A 29 -35.06 -4.18 1.52
CA VAL A 29 -33.76 -4.70 1.10
C VAL A 29 -32.82 -4.56 2.31
N PRO A 30 -32.15 -5.64 2.76
CA PRO A 30 -31.25 -5.58 3.91
C PRO A 30 -30.08 -4.62 3.65
N PRO A 31 -29.57 -3.92 4.68
CA PRO A 31 -28.44 -3.02 4.53
C PRO A 31 -27.14 -3.84 4.58
N ASP A 32 -26.76 -4.42 3.45
CA ASP A 32 -25.42 -4.95 3.21
C ASP A 32 -25.00 -4.53 1.79
N GLU A 33 -24.70 -3.25 1.62
CA GLU A 33 -23.88 -2.68 0.54
C GLU A 33 -23.55 -1.24 0.96
N ALA A 34 -22.72 -1.10 1.99
CA ALA A 34 -22.13 0.20 2.33
C ALA A 34 -20.97 0.47 1.37
N ASP A 35 -21.32 1.13 0.27
CA ASP A 35 -20.57 2.23 -0.32
C ASP A 35 -19.08 1.99 -0.60
N LEU A 36 -18.82 1.28 -1.71
CA LEU A 36 -17.56 1.36 -2.45
C LEU A 36 -17.48 2.72 -3.16
N GLY A 37 -17.38 3.78 -2.37
CA GLY A 37 -17.30 5.17 -2.81
C GLY A 37 -15.85 5.64 -2.99
N THR A 38 -15.53 5.97 -4.25
CA THR A 38 -14.53 6.94 -4.73
C THR A 38 -13.04 6.68 -4.44
N ASP A 39 -12.32 6.33 -5.50
CA ASP A 39 -10.95 6.72 -5.86
C ASP A 39 -10.21 7.50 -4.76
N GLY A 40 -9.39 6.80 -3.97
CA GLY A 40 -8.48 7.42 -3.03
C GLY A 40 -7.41 8.21 -3.78
N ASP A 41 -7.56 9.52 -3.81
CA ASP A 41 -6.64 10.53 -4.37
C ASP A 41 -5.28 10.64 -3.64
N GLY A 42 -4.98 9.69 -2.75
CA GLY A 42 -3.77 9.70 -1.92
C GLY A 42 -3.75 10.80 -0.85
N ASN A 43 -4.87 11.50 -0.63
CA ASN A 43 -4.94 12.58 0.35
C ASN A 43 -5.34 12.01 1.73
N ILE A 44 -4.33 11.56 2.47
CA ILE A 44 -4.46 11.08 3.84
C ILE A 44 -4.46 12.30 4.78
N SER A 45 -5.39 12.37 5.74
CA SER A 45 -5.38 13.45 6.73
C SER A 45 -4.07 13.42 7.55
N GLU A 46 -3.54 14.59 7.91
CA GLU A 46 -2.30 14.69 8.70
C GLU A 46 -2.38 13.88 10.02
N ASP A 47 -3.59 13.67 10.54
CA ASP A 47 -3.88 12.88 11.75
C ASP A 47 -3.72 11.37 11.58
N GLU A 48 -3.65 10.85 10.36
CA GLU A 48 -3.51 9.41 10.08
C GLU A 48 -2.03 8.98 9.94
N LEU A 49 -1.05 9.88 10.07
CA LEU A 49 0.38 9.56 9.99
C LEU A 49 0.97 9.15 11.35
N VAL A 50 0.70 7.93 11.82
CA VAL A 50 1.33 7.42 13.07
C VAL A 50 2.66 6.66 12.80
N SER A 51 3.36 6.92 11.69
CA SER A 51 4.79 6.60 11.60
C SER A 51 5.54 7.78 10.97
N GLU A 52 6.37 8.45 11.78
CA GLU A 52 7.03 9.74 11.46
C GLU A 52 7.99 9.72 10.24
N ARG A 53 8.08 8.64 9.45
CA ARG A 53 8.91 8.60 8.24
C ARG A 53 8.28 7.78 7.11
N GLN A 54 7.71 8.48 6.14
CA GLN A 54 7.52 7.93 4.80
C GLN A 54 8.89 7.50 4.25
N ILE A 55 9.04 6.23 3.89
CA ILE A 55 10.29 5.73 3.30
C ILE A 55 10.29 6.12 1.82
N MET A 56 10.91 7.26 1.52
CA MET A 56 11.04 7.85 0.17
C MET A 56 12.48 7.75 -0.35
N GLY A 57 12.70 8.13 -1.61
CA GLY A 57 14.00 8.15 -2.29
C GLY A 57 14.65 9.54 -2.37
N ALA A 58 14.13 10.53 -1.65
CA ALA A 58 14.68 11.90 -1.66
C ALA A 58 16.16 12.00 -1.28
N ASP A 59 16.71 11.01 -0.56
CA ASP A 59 18.10 10.94 -0.12
C ASP A 59 19.03 10.13 -1.05
N MET A 60 18.51 9.64 -2.18
CA MET A 60 19.32 8.99 -3.22
C MET A 60 20.33 9.97 -3.84
N ALA A 61 21.30 9.49 -4.61
CA ALA A 61 22.22 10.37 -5.34
C ALA A 61 21.49 11.13 -6.48
N GLN A 62 22.03 12.27 -6.90
CA GLN A 62 21.46 12.99 -8.05
C GLN A 62 21.50 12.11 -9.31
N LYS A 63 20.42 12.12 -10.08
CA LYS A 63 20.19 11.27 -11.24
C LYS A 63 20.09 9.77 -10.94
N HIS A 64 19.82 9.40 -9.68
CA HIS A 64 19.51 8.01 -9.33
C HIS A 64 18.01 7.81 -9.13
N LEU A 65 17.47 6.77 -9.74
CA LEU A 65 16.05 6.42 -9.68
C LEU A 65 15.87 4.96 -9.28
N ALA A 66 14.81 4.67 -8.53
CA ALA A 66 14.32 3.30 -8.34
C ALA A 66 12.95 3.17 -9.01
N LEU A 67 12.84 2.33 -10.04
CA LEU A 67 11.55 2.07 -10.69
C LEU A 67 10.75 1.07 -9.88
N THR A 68 9.49 1.42 -9.59
CA THR A 68 8.57 0.56 -8.84
C THR A 68 7.25 0.41 -9.59
N PHE A 69 6.71 -0.80 -9.57
CA PHE A 69 5.49 -1.17 -10.28
C PHE A 69 4.49 -1.82 -9.33
N ASP A 70 3.34 -1.20 -9.16
CA ASP A 70 2.28 -1.64 -8.26
C ASP A 70 1.19 -2.42 -9.01
N ASP A 71 0.38 -3.13 -8.23
CA ASP A 71 -0.79 -3.92 -8.61
C ASP A 71 -0.55 -5.17 -9.44
N GLY A 72 0.69 -5.42 -9.86
CA GLY A 72 1.05 -6.57 -10.67
C GLY A 72 0.79 -7.93 -9.99
N PRO A 73 0.97 -9.03 -10.73
CA PRO A 73 1.35 -9.07 -12.14
C PRO A 73 0.15 -8.80 -13.06
N GLY A 74 0.31 -7.88 -14.01
CA GLY A 74 -0.55 -7.60 -15.17
C GLY A 74 -0.27 -8.49 -16.40
N GLY A 75 -1.04 -8.27 -17.48
CA GLY A 75 -0.91 -9.06 -18.72
C GLY A 75 0.41 -8.84 -19.47
N ARG A 76 1.07 -7.70 -19.25
CA ARG A 76 2.35 -7.33 -19.89
C ARG A 76 3.52 -7.24 -18.89
N THR A 77 3.34 -7.69 -17.65
CA THR A 77 4.41 -7.66 -16.63
C THR A 77 5.66 -8.42 -17.05
N ALA A 78 5.50 -9.61 -17.65
CA ALA A 78 6.64 -10.39 -18.13
C ALA A 78 7.40 -9.67 -19.27
N GLU A 79 6.68 -8.99 -20.16
CA GLU A 79 7.26 -8.17 -21.22
C GLU A 79 8.07 -7.00 -20.64
N LEU A 80 7.51 -6.31 -19.64
CA LEU A 80 8.17 -5.22 -18.93
C LEU A 80 9.44 -5.69 -18.19
N ALA A 81 9.35 -6.79 -17.43
CA ALA A 81 10.49 -7.38 -16.74
C ALA A 81 11.61 -7.80 -17.71
N ASN A 82 11.25 -8.43 -18.84
CA ASN A 82 12.25 -8.76 -19.85
C ASN A 82 12.92 -7.51 -20.42
N TYR A 83 12.14 -6.51 -20.81
CA TYR A 83 12.64 -5.24 -21.32
C TYR A 83 13.60 -4.55 -20.35
N LEU A 84 13.22 -4.38 -19.08
CA LEU A 84 14.07 -3.74 -18.08
C LEU A 84 15.35 -4.53 -17.83
N GLY A 85 15.24 -5.87 -17.73
CA GLY A 85 16.41 -6.74 -17.65
C GLY A 85 17.35 -6.61 -18.86
N ASP A 86 16.82 -6.48 -20.08
CA ASP A 86 17.63 -6.31 -21.30
C ASP A 86 18.34 -4.95 -21.30
N GLN A 87 17.76 -3.96 -20.64
CA GLN A 87 18.35 -2.63 -20.44
C GLN A 87 19.35 -2.57 -19.27
N GLY A 88 19.52 -3.66 -18.52
CA GLY A 88 20.32 -3.70 -17.30
C GLY A 88 19.72 -2.89 -16.14
N ILE A 89 18.40 -2.69 -16.15
CA ILE A 89 17.69 -1.86 -15.17
C ILE A 89 17.03 -2.75 -14.11
N PRO A 90 17.47 -2.69 -12.84
CA PRO A 90 16.71 -3.30 -11.76
C PRO A 90 15.41 -2.52 -11.50
N ALA A 91 14.40 -3.22 -11.01
CA ALA A 91 13.11 -2.64 -10.62
C ALA A 91 12.51 -3.46 -9.47
N ALA A 92 11.52 -2.88 -8.78
CA ALA A 92 10.73 -3.59 -7.78
C ALA A 92 9.27 -3.69 -8.24
N PHE A 93 8.68 -4.88 -8.12
CA PHE A 93 7.29 -5.17 -8.44
C PHE A 93 6.53 -5.45 -7.15
N PHE A 94 5.70 -4.50 -6.71
CA PHE A 94 4.79 -4.62 -5.58
C PHE A 94 3.52 -5.31 -6.06
N ILE A 95 3.42 -6.61 -5.79
CA ILE A 95 2.36 -7.45 -6.34
C ILE A 95 1.16 -7.55 -5.40
N ASN A 96 -0.03 -7.68 -5.98
CA ASN A 96 -1.18 -8.19 -5.24
C ASN A 96 -1.25 -9.71 -5.36
N GLY A 97 -1.39 -10.41 -4.24
CA GLY A 97 -1.48 -11.88 -4.27
C GLY A 97 -2.69 -12.40 -5.07
N LYS A 98 -3.81 -11.66 -5.13
CA LYS A 98 -4.97 -12.05 -5.97
C LYS A 98 -4.66 -12.15 -7.46
N ASN A 99 -3.60 -11.48 -7.94
CA ASN A 99 -3.21 -11.45 -9.35
C ASN A 99 -2.22 -12.56 -9.73
N VAL A 100 -1.73 -13.34 -8.75
CA VAL A 100 -0.74 -14.40 -8.95
C VAL A 100 -1.30 -15.69 -9.57
N PRO A 101 -2.50 -16.19 -9.20
CA PRO A 101 -3.03 -17.42 -9.77
C PRO A 101 -3.04 -17.43 -11.31
N GLY A 102 -2.37 -18.42 -11.91
CA GLY A 102 -2.22 -18.54 -13.37
C GLY A 102 -1.07 -17.70 -13.96
N ARG A 103 -0.32 -16.98 -13.13
CA ARG A 103 0.80 -16.10 -13.53
C ARG A 103 2.09 -16.38 -12.74
N GLN A 104 2.22 -17.58 -12.17
CA GLN A 104 3.42 -17.98 -11.41
C GLN A 104 4.71 -17.86 -12.22
N ASN A 105 4.66 -18.20 -13.52
CA ASN A 105 5.78 -18.04 -14.44
C ASN A 105 6.24 -16.59 -14.62
N VAL A 106 5.35 -15.61 -14.39
CA VAL A 106 5.67 -14.18 -14.43
C VAL A 106 6.52 -13.80 -13.23
N LEU A 107 6.20 -14.30 -12.03
CA LEU A 107 7.03 -14.12 -10.83
C LEU A 107 8.44 -14.68 -11.04
N ASP A 108 8.55 -15.89 -11.60
CA ASP A 108 9.87 -16.45 -11.92
C ASP A 108 10.62 -15.58 -12.93
N THR A 109 9.92 -14.99 -13.90
CA THR A 109 10.52 -14.09 -14.89
C THR A 109 11.05 -12.84 -14.20
N ILE A 110 10.28 -12.21 -13.31
CA ILE A 110 10.71 -11.05 -12.54
C ILE A 110 12.04 -11.33 -11.82
N ILE A 111 12.12 -12.45 -11.10
CA ILE A 111 13.32 -12.83 -10.35
C ILE A 111 14.51 -13.19 -11.26
N ARG A 112 14.28 -14.02 -12.30
CA ARG A 112 15.35 -14.39 -13.25
C ARG A 112 15.94 -13.19 -14.00
N ARG A 113 15.15 -12.12 -14.19
CA ARG A 113 15.57 -10.88 -14.84
C ARG A 113 16.22 -9.88 -13.88
N GLY A 114 16.42 -10.27 -12.61
CA GLY A 114 17.18 -9.51 -11.62
C GLY A 114 16.39 -8.43 -10.88
N HIS A 115 15.05 -8.49 -10.96
CA HIS A 115 14.16 -7.58 -10.25
C HIS A 115 13.80 -8.11 -8.87
N THR A 116 13.22 -7.24 -8.05
CA THR A 116 12.75 -7.54 -6.69
C THR A 116 11.23 -7.70 -6.70
N LEU A 117 10.69 -8.73 -6.06
CA LEU A 117 9.28 -8.82 -5.69
C LEU A 117 9.06 -8.20 -4.30
N ALA A 118 7.96 -7.46 -4.16
CA ALA A 118 7.53 -6.80 -2.94
C ALA A 118 6.01 -6.94 -2.76
N ASN A 119 5.52 -6.66 -1.54
CA ASN A 119 4.14 -6.94 -1.13
C ASN A 119 3.25 -5.70 -1.27
N HIS A 120 2.13 -5.84 -1.98
CA HIS A 120 1.10 -4.80 -2.11
C HIS A 120 -0.27 -5.25 -1.57
N THR A 121 -0.26 -6.16 -0.60
CA THR A 121 -1.43 -6.85 -0.03
C THR A 121 -2.17 -7.78 -1.00
N GLN A 122 -2.95 -8.71 -0.45
CA GLN A 122 -3.68 -9.72 -1.19
C GLN A 122 -4.66 -9.11 -2.18
N ASN A 123 -5.50 -8.18 -1.72
CA ASN A 123 -6.66 -7.70 -2.47
C ASN A 123 -6.62 -6.20 -2.79
N HIS A 124 -5.49 -5.52 -2.52
CA HIS A 124 -5.39 -4.06 -2.58
C HIS A 124 -6.28 -3.37 -1.54
N ALA A 125 -6.33 -3.92 -0.32
CA ALA A 125 -7.16 -3.38 0.75
C ALA A 125 -6.52 -2.14 1.37
N GLN A 126 -7.33 -1.12 1.69
CA GLN A 126 -6.86 0.04 2.44
C GLN A 126 -6.52 -0.37 3.87
N MET A 127 -5.23 -0.49 4.17
CA MET A 127 -4.74 -1.11 5.40
C MET A 127 -5.21 -0.38 6.66
N THR A 128 -5.42 0.94 6.58
CA THR A 128 -5.93 1.74 7.70
C THR A 128 -7.40 1.52 8.02
N ARG A 129 -8.15 0.81 7.18
CA ARG A 129 -9.56 0.44 7.39
C ARG A 129 -9.77 -1.02 7.81
N ILE A 130 -8.70 -1.81 7.89
CA ILE A 130 -8.73 -3.20 8.35
C ILE A 130 -7.81 -3.38 9.57
N SER A 131 -7.98 -4.49 10.30
CA SER A 131 -7.21 -4.80 11.50
C SER A 131 -7.16 -6.31 11.78
N GLY A 132 -6.35 -6.69 12.76
CA GLY A 132 -6.26 -8.05 13.29
C GLY A 132 -5.95 -9.08 12.21
N ASP A 133 -6.72 -10.17 12.22
CA ASP A 133 -6.57 -11.28 11.29
C ASP A 133 -6.71 -10.88 9.82
N THR A 134 -7.57 -9.91 9.52
CA THR A 134 -7.78 -9.43 8.14
C THR A 134 -6.55 -8.68 7.65
N LEU A 135 -5.98 -7.80 8.48
CA LEU A 135 -4.74 -7.10 8.16
C LEU A 135 -3.56 -8.07 8.02
N PHE A 136 -3.46 -9.04 8.94
CA PHE A 136 -2.43 -10.07 8.88
C PHE A 136 -2.52 -10.89 7.58
N LYS A 137 -3.69 -11.46 7.27
CA LYS A 137 -3.89 -12.27 6.05
C LYS A 137 -3.67 -11.47 4.78
N ALA A 138 -4.07 -10.20 4.76
CA ALA A 138 -3.82 -9.32 3.63
C ALA A 138 -2.33 -9.26 3.26
N VAL A 139 -1.41 -9.31 4.22
CA VAL A 139 0.03 -9.34 3.95
C VAL A 139 0.54 -10.77 3.78
N ALA A 140 0.15 -11.69 4.67
CA ALA A 140 0.67 -13.06 4.72
C ALA A 140 0.33 -13.90 3.48
N ASP A 141 -0.86 -13.73 2.89
CA ASP A 141 -1.26 -14.49 1.71
C ASP A 141 -0.41 -14.10 0.48
N THR A 142 -0.08 -12.81 0.36
CA THR A 142 0.85 -12.32 -0.68
C THR A 142 2.30 -12.71 -0.39
N ASP A 143 2.70 -12.73 0.88
CA ASP A 143 4.03 -13.18 1.32
C ASP A 143 4.31 -14.63 0.88
N ALA A 144 3.33 -15.53 0.99
CA ALA A 144 3.47 -16.92 0.57
C ALA A 144 3.84 -17.05 -0.92
N HIS A 145 3.24 -16.21 -1.79
CA HIS A 145 3.58 -16.17 -3.21
C HIS A 145 5.01 -15.65 -3.43
N ILE A 146 5.40 -14.58 -2.75
CA ILE A 146 6.75 -13.99 -2.89
C ILE A 146 7.83 -14.98 -2.42
N LEU A 147 7.64 -15.61 -1.25
CA LEU A 147 8.61 -16.55 -0.68
C LEU A 147 8.86 -17.77 -1.57
N SER A 148 7.87 -18.19 -2.36
CA SER A 148 8.01 -19.34 -3.26
C SER A 148 9.10 -19.17 -4.32
N VAL A 149 9.40 -17.92 -4.71
CA VAL A 149 10.40 -17.59 -5.75
C VAL A 149 11.53 -16.69 -5.24
N GLN A 150 11.34 -16.01 -4.11
CA GLN A 150 12.26 -15.05 -3.52
C GLN A 150 12.46 -15.31 -2.01
N PRO A 151 12.95 -16.49 -1.58
CA PRO A 151 13.04 -16.85 -0.16
C PRO A 151 14.08 -16.04 0.63
N ALA A 152 15.12 -15.51 -0.05
CA ALA A 152 16.21 -14.76 0.56
C ALA A 152 16.22 -13.26 0.16
N GLY A 153 15.15 -12.77 -0.47
CA GLY A 153 15.05 -11.37 -0.88
C GLY A 153 14.55 -10.45 0.23
N PRO A 154 14.58 -9.13 -0.01
CA PRO A 154 14.10 -8.16 0.97
C PRO A 154 12.58 -8.28 1.13
N SER A 155 12.10 -8.20 2.37
CA SER A 155 10.67 -8.11 2.68
C SER A 155 10.25 -6.64 2.64
N LEU A 156 9.83 -6.16 1.47
CA LEU A 156 9.37 -4.78 1.27
C LEU A 156 7.85 -4.75 1.10
N LEU A 157 7.19 -3.75 1.67
CA LEU A 157 5.75 -3.54 1.57
C LEU A 157 5.44 -2.10 1.21
N ARG A 158 4.51 -1.92 0.27
CA ARG A 158 3.87 -0.64 0.00
C ARG A 158 2.39 -0.79 0.30
N ALA A 159 1.85 0.10 1.11
CA ALA A 159 0.44 0.11 1.44
C ALA A 159 -0.39 0.64 0.24
N PRO A 160 -1.46 -0.07 -0.17
CA PRO A 160 -2.44 0.46 -1.11
C PRO A 160 -2.88 1.88 -0.75
N TYR A 161 -3.02 2.73 -1.77
CA TYR A 161 -3.39 4.16 -1.63
C TYR A 161 -2.39 5.01 -0.82
N GLY A 162 -1.22 4.47 -0.49
CA GLY A 162 -0.32 5.08 0.50
C GLY A 162 -0.88 5.07 1.93
N ALA A 163 -2.03 4.43 2.17
CA ALA A 163 -2.76 4.45 3.42
C ALA A 163 -2.02 3.65 4.50
N TRP A 164 -1.18 4.35 5.25
CA TRP A 164 -0.31 3.76 6.25
C TRP A 164 -0.28 4.59 7.52
N ASN A 165 -0.43 3.93 8.67
CA ASN A 165 -0.36 4.56 9.98
C ASN A 165 0.34 3.65 10.99
N GLY A 166 0.66 4.22 12.14
CA GLY A 166 1.33 3.52 13.24
C GLY A 166 0.54 2.37 13.85
N ARG A 167 -0.81 2.40 13.76
CA ARG A 167 -1.63 1.27 14.16
C ARG A 167 -1.35 0.07 13.26
N VAL A 168 -1.41 0.26 11.94
CA VAL A 168 -1.06 -0.76 10.94
C VAL A 168 0.35 -1.29 11.16
N ALA A 169 1.33 -0.39 11.34
CA ALA A 169 2.72 -0.78 11.60
C ALA A 169 2.86 -1.61 12.89
N THR A 170 2.21 -1.18 13.99
CA THR A 170 2.25 -1.86 15.29
C THR A 170 1.60 -3.24 15.22
N GLU A 171 0.42 -3.34 14.58
CA GLU A 171 -0.28 -4.61 14.40
C GLU A 171 0.58 -5.60 13.60
N LEU A 172 1.16 -5.19 12.47
CA LEU A 172 2.02 -6.06 11.66
C LEU A 172 3.30 -6.47 12.42
N ASN A 173 3.91 -5.56 13.18
CA ASN A 173 5.06 -5.85 14.03
C ASN A 173 4.75 -6.86 15.14
N GLY A 174 3.49 -6.98 15.55
CA GLY A 174 3.01 -8.00 16.48
C GLY A 174 2.84 -9.40 15.87
N THR A 175 3.04 -9.56 14.57
CA THR A 175 2.84 -10.84 13.84
C THR A 175 4.15 -11.39 13.24
N SER A 176 4.07 -12.51 12.54
CA SER A 176 5.18 -13.01 11.72
C SER A 176 5.54 -12.09 10.53
N MET A 177 4.70 -11.09 10.21
CA MET A 177 4.96 -10.10 9.17
C MET A 177 5.89 -8.97 9.61
N LYS A 178 6.37 -8.95 10.86
CA LYS A 178 7.36 -7.98 11.38
C LYS A 178 8.67 -7.87 10.59
N LYS A 179 8.93 -8.83 9.70
CA LYS A 179 10.06 -8.81 8.77
C LYS A 179 9.91 -7.76 7.67
N TYR A 180 8.69 -7.30 7.39
CA TYR A 180 8.40 -6.36 6.32
C TYR A 180 8.82 -4.93 6.70
N VAL A 181 9.54 -4.29 5.78
CA VAL A 181 9.83 -2.87 5.81
C VAL A 181 8.75 -2.16 5.00
N GLY A 182 8.00 -1.27 5.66
CA GLY A 182 6.96 -0.49 5.00
C GLY A 182 6.38 0.62 5.88
N SER A 183 5.57 1.50 5.30
CA SER A 183 5.28 1.53 3.85
C SER A 183 6.40 2.21 3.06
N ILE A 184 6.78 1.62 1.92
CA ILE A 184 7.66 2.26 0.91
C ILE A 184 6.82 3.23 0.08
N PHE A 185 7.16 4.52 0.11
CA PHE A 185 6.49 5.57 -0.64
C PHE A 185 7.19 5.83 -1.99
N TRP A 186 6.96 7.00 -2.57
CA TRP A 186 7.49 7.44 -3.86
C TRP A 186 7.70 8.96 -3.87
N ASP A 187 8.55 9.43 -4.77
CA ASP A 187 8.87 10.85 -4.97
C ASP A 187 8.26 11.42 -6.26
N VAL A 188 7.96 10.53 -7.22
CA VAL A 188 7.47 10.81 -8.59
C VAL A 188 6.30 9.88 -8.89
N GLY A 189 5.29 10.35 -9.63
CA GLY A 189 4.22 9.47 -10.15
C GLY A 189 2.95 9.41 -9.29
N GLY A 190 2.73 10.38 -8.40
CA GLY A 190 1.65 10.34 -7.41
C GLY A 190 0.41 11.18 -7.72
N THR A 191 0.53 12.20 -8.58
CA THR A 191 -0.58 13.13 -8.84
C THR A 191 -0.47 13.69 -10.25
N LEU A 192 -1.58 13.70 -10.99
CA LEU A 192 -1.64 14.37 -12.28
C LEU A 192 -1.83 15.87 -12.11
N THR A 193 -0.87 16.64 -12.61
CA THR A 193 -0.91 18.11 -12.65
C THR A 193 -0.41 18.62 -14.00
N SER A 194 -0.19 19.93 -14.15
CA SER A 194 0.45 20.49 -15.34
C SER A 194 1.94 20.12 -15.47
N THR A 195 2.58 19.65 -14.39
CA THR A 195 4.04 19.38 -14.32
C THR A 195 4.40 18.03 -13.67
N ALA A 196 3.42 17.23 -13.30
CA ALA A 196 3.57 15.89 -12.71
C ALA A 196 2.48 14.96 -13.25
N ALA A 197 2.68 13.66 -13.13
CA ALA A 197 1.73 12.65 -13.58
C ALA A 197 1.50 11.58 -12.53
N ALA A 198 0.38 10.87 -12.69
CA ALA A 198 0.16 9.55 -12.15
C ALA A 198 -0.38 8.72 -13.32
N ASP A 199 0.26 7.60 -13.64
CA ASP A 199 -0.05 6.83 -14.85
C ASP A 199 -1.49 6.30 -14.85
N TRP A 200 -1.99 5.79 -13.72
CA TRP A 200 -3.38 5.36 -13.56
C TRP A 200 -4.38 6.51 -13.85
N ASP A 201 -4.12 7.72 -13.35
CA ASP A 201 -4.98 8.90 -13.58
C ASP A 201 -4.87 9.41 -15.02
N CYS A 202 -3.67 9.38 -15.61
CA CYS A 202 -3.47 9.63 -17.04
C CYS A 202 -4.41 8.74 -17.88
N TRP A 203 -4.45 7.44 -17.58
CA TRP A 203 -5.28 6.50 -18.34
C TRP A 203 -6.76 6.69 -18.09
N GLY A 204 -7.17 6.94 -16.84
CA GLY A 204 -8.55 7.25 -16.47
C GLY A 204 -9.10 8.50 -17.18
N ARG A 205 -8.23 9.49 -17.43
CA ARG A 205 -8.58 10.75 -18.12
C ARG A 205 -8.31 10.75 -19.61
N GLY A 206 -7.92 9.62 -20.20
CA GLY A 206 -7.65 9.52 -21.63
C GLY A 206 -6.41 10.30 -22.11
N VAL A 207 -5.48 10.61 -21.21
CA VAL A 207 -4.18 11.21 -21.56
C VAL A 207 -3.40 10.23 -22.46
N THR A 208 -2.74 10.78 -23.49
CA THR A 208 -1.94 9.96 -24.41
C THR A 208 -0.68 9.44 -23.73
N VAL A 209 -0.15 8.31 -24.20
CA VAL A 209 1.09 7.72 -23.68
C VAL A 209 2.25 8.72 -23.73
N GLN A 210 2.40 9.43 -24.85
CA GLN A 210 3.43 10.46 -25.01
C GLN A 210 3.27 11.59 -23.98
N ARG A 211 2.06 12.12 -23.81
CA ARG A 211 1.84 13.24 -22.88
C ARG A 211 2.11 12.84 -21.44
N CYS A 212 1.70 11.63 -21.03
CA CYS A 212 1.99 11.14 -19.69
C CYS A 212 3.50 10.91 -19.49
N ALA A 213 4.19 10.35 -20.51
CA ALA A 213 5.66 10.21 -20.49
C ALA A 213 6.37 11.56 -20.33
N ASP A 214 5.93 12.59 -21.05
CA ASP A 214 6.52 13.93 -20.97
C ASP A 214 6.36 14.53 -19.56
N LEU A 215 5.22 14.31 -18.91
CA LEU A 215 4.96 14.75 -17.54
C LEU A 215 5.83 14.00 -16.51
N TYR A 216 5.97 12.67 -16.64
CA TYR A 216 6.90 11.91 -15.81
C TYR A 216 8.35 12.38 -16.00
N LEU A 217 8.80 12.58 -17.24
CA LEU A 217 10.15 13.10 -17.52
C LEU A 217 10.35 14.49 -16.91
N GLN A 218 9.35 15.37 -17.01
CA GLN A 218 9.38 16.69 -16.39
C GLN A 218 9.48 16.61 -14.87
N GLU A 219 8.68 15.76 -14.23
CA GLU A 219 8.69 15.56 -12.79
C GLU A 219 10.03 14.97 -12.32
N ILE A 220 10.54 13.94 -13.01
CA ILE A 220 11.85 13.32 -12.72
C ILE A 220 12.97 14.37 -12.80
N ARG A 221 12.99 15.22 -13.83
CA ARG A 221 13.98 16.30 -13.95
C ARG A 221 13.88 17.31 -12.82
N SER A 222 12.67 17.61 -12.36
CA SER A 222 12.43 18.52 -11.22
C SER A 222 12.93 17.92 -9.91
N LYS A 223 12.56 16.67 -9.61
CA LYS A 223 12.95 15.93 -8.40
C LYS A 223 14.42 15.52 -8.40
N LYS A 224 15.00 15.34 -9.58
CA LYS A 224 16.40 14.93 -9.88
C LYS A 224 16.77 13.52 -9.43
N ARG A 225 15.94 12.86 -8.63
CA ARG A 225 16.16 11.53 -8.04
C ARG A 225 14.89 11.02 -7.39
N GLY A 226 14.89 9.75 -6.98
CA GLY A 226 13.89 9.21 -6.08
C GLY A 226 13.27 7.90 -6.55
N ILE A 227 12.24 7.48 -5.81
CA ILE A 227 11.44 6.30 -6.12
C ILE A 227 10.30 6.71 -7.06
N VAL A 228 10.16 6.02 -8.19
CA VAL A 228 9.15 6.31 -9.22
C VAL A 228 8.00 5.31 -9.10
N LEU A 229 6.79 5.81 -8.85
CA LEU A 229 5.54 5.01 -8.81
C LEU A 229 4.94 4.86 -10.21
N LEU A 230 4.67 3.61 -10.60
CA LEU A 230 4.07 3.17 -11.86
C LEU A 230 3.20 1.93 -11.59
N HIS A 231 2.33 1.55 -12.52
CA HIS A 231 1.43 0.41 -12.38
C HIS A 231 1.47 -0.48 -13.64
N ASP A 232 2.02 -1.69 -13.52
CA ASP A 232 2.26 -2.59 -14.67
C ASP A 232 1.02 -3.41 -15.09
N VAL A 233 -0.08 -3.27 -14.35
CA VAL A 233 -1.41 -3.74 -14.76
C VAL A 233 -1.95 -3.00 -16.00
N HIS A 234 -1.43 -1.81 -16.28
CA HIS A 234 -1.82 -1.02 -17.45
C HIS A 234 -0.85 -1.19 -18.62
N SER A 235 -1.35 -1.70 -19.75
CA SER A 235 -0.54 -1.84 -20.97
C SER A 235 0.11 -0.53 -21.42
N LYS A 236 -0.59 0.60 -21.26
CA LYS A 236 -0.06 1.93 -21.60
C LYS A 236 1.14 2.34 -20.73
N THR A 237 1.21 1.89 -19.48
CA THR A 237 2.37 2.13 -18.61
C THR A 237 3.61 1.42 -19.14
N VAL A 238 3.47 0.19 -19.66
CA VAL A 238 4.59 -0.54 -20.29
C VAL A 238 5.12 0.21 -21.51
N ASP A 239 4.23 0.74 -22.35
CA ASP A 239 4.62 1.55 -23.51
C ASP A 239 5.28 2.87 -23.09
N MET A 240 4.74 3.52 -22.05
CA MET A 240 5.30 4.75 -21.49
C MET A 240 6.72 4.53 -20.95
N VAL A 241 6.97 3.45 -20.21
CA VAL A 241 8.31 3.11 -19.70
C VAL A 241 9.30 2.92 -20.84
N LYS A 242 8.89 2.24 -21.92
CA LYS A 242 9.75 2.05 -23.11
C LYS A 242 10.11 3.35 -23.82
N LEU A 243 9.30 4.41 -23.69
CA LEU A 243 9.62 5.75 -24.20
C LEU A 243 10.54 6.52 -23.24
N MET A 244 10.29 6.44 -21.93
CA MET A 244 11.04 7.23 -20.95
C MET A 244 12.46 6.71 -20.72
N VAL A 245 12.65 5.39 -20.64
CA VAL A 245 13.92 4.77 -20.27
C VAL A 245 15.09 5.21 -21.18
N PRO A 246 14.98 5.18 -22.53
CA PRO A 246 16.05 5.66 -23.39
C PRO A 246 16.41 7.14 -23.15
N THR A 247 15.39 7.97 -22.94
CA THR A 247 15.55 9.41 -22.67
C THR A 247 16.30 9.63 -21.35
N LEU A 248 15.89 8.95 -20.28
CA LEU A 248 16.54 9.03 -18.97
C LEU A 248 17.99 8.52 -19.01
N LYS A 249 18.25 7.41 -19.71
CA LYS A 249 19.62 6.91 -19.91
C LYS A 249 20.49 7.92 -20.67
N ALA A 250 19.97 8.53 -21.74
CA ALA A 250 20.68 9.56 -22.50
C ALA A 250 20.96 10.82 -21.66
N GLU A 251 20.08 11.14 -20.71
CA GLU A 251 20.26 12.22 -19.75
C GLU A 251 21.21 11.86 -18.59
N GLY A 252 21.71 10.61 -18.54
CA GLY A 252 22.66 10.15 -17.53
C GLY A 252 22.01 9.73 -16.21
N TYR A 253 20.74 9.33 -16.22
CA TYR A 253 20.12 8.68 -15.07
C TYR A 253 20.62 7.24 -14.90
N VAL A 254 20.83 6.88 -13.64
CA VAL A 254 21.19 5.53 -13.18
C VAL A 254 19.99 4.95 -12.45
N PHE A 255 19.75 3.65 -12.66
CA PHE A 255 18.64 2.94 -12.03
C PHE A 255 19.16 2.00 -10.96
N ASP A 256 18.81 2.28 -9.71
CA ASP A 256 19.22 1.49 -8.55
C ASP A 256 18.17 0.44 -8.20
N LYS A 257 18.62 -0.66 -7.57
CA LYS A 257 17.70 -1.58 -6.90
C LYS A 257 17.02 -0.84 -5.76
N LEU A 258 15.73 -1.06 -5.56
CA LEU A 258 14.97 -0.39 -4.51
C LEU A 258 15.59 -0.59 -3.12
N GLN A 259 16.06 -1.80 -2.80
CA GLN A 259 16.71 -2.10 -1.52
C GLN A 259 18.04 -1.37 -1.28
N ASP A 260 18.64 -0.79 -2.33
CA ASP A 260 19.89 -0.03 -2.23
C ASP A 260 19.64 1.47 -2.03
N ALA A 261 18.40 1.95 -2.21
CA ALA A 261 18.02 3.33 -1.87
C ALA A 261 18.32 3.59 -0.39
N PRO A 262 19.00 4.70 -0.02
CA PRO A 262 19.58 4.83 1.32
C PRO A 262 18.55 4.74 2.46
N ALA A 263 17.37 5.36 2.31
CA ALA A 263 16.28 5.22 3.28
C ALA A 263 15.79 3.77 3.44
N VAL A 264 15.60 3.05 2.33
CA VAL A 264 15.16 1.65 2.32
C VAL A 264 16.23 0.75 2.95
N LYS A 265 17.49 0.93 2.57
CA LYS A 265 18.62 0.18 3.09
C LYS A 265 18.78 0.32 4.61
N ARG A 266 18.64 1.55 5.14
CA ARG A 266 18.66 1.80 6.59
C ARG A 266 17.48 1.11 7.28
N ALA A 267 16.30 1.15 6.68
CA ALA A 267 15.12 0.51 7.26
C ALA A 267 15.25 -1.03 7.30
N ILE A 268 15.78 -1.67 6.25
CA ILE A 268 16.11 -3.11 6.24
C ILE A 268 17.12 -3.45 7.34
N ALA A 269 18.17 -2.63 7.49
CA ALA A 269 19.19 -2.85 8.51
C ALA A 269 18.61 -2.76 9.93
N ASN A 270 17.69 -1.83 10.19
CA ASN A 270 17.04 -1.67 11.49
C ASN A 270 16.16 -2.88 11.88
N VAL A 271 15.44 -3.45 10.91
CA VAL A 271 14.67 -4.69 11.13
C VAL A 271 15.62 -5.85 11.45
N SER A 272 16.76 -5.92 10.77
CA SER A 272 17.78 -6.98 10.98
C SER A 272 18.55 -6.82 12.29
N ALA A 273 18.72 -5.59 12.78
CA ALA A 273 19.44 -5.26 14.01
C ALA A 273 18.58 -5.38 15.26
N THR A 274 17.24 -5.46 15.12
CA THR A 274 16.35 -5.71 16.23
C THR A 274 16.49 -7.20 16.61
N PRO A 275 17.07 -7.54 17.78
CA PRO A 275 17.13 -8.93 18.20
C PRO A 275 15.72 -9.50 18.17
N ALA A 276 15.57 -10.76 17.77
CA ALA A 276 14.36 -11.48 18.02
C ALA A 276 14.16 -11.54 19.54
N THR A 277 13.49 -10.55 20.12
CA THR A 277 12.79 -10.74 21.38
C THR A 277 11.92 -11.96 21.14
N PRO A 278 12.05 -13.03 21.93
CA PRO A 278 11.32 -14.25 21.68
C PRO A 278 9.83 -13.90 21.62
N SER A 279 9.24 -14.02 20.44
CA SER A 279 7.79 -14.04 20.27
C SER A 279 7.33 -15.38 20.81
N GLY A 280 7.14 -15.41 22.13
CA GLY A 280 6.92 -16.62 22.91
C GLY A 280 6.42 -16.24 24.29
N GLY A 281 5.26 -15.60 24.33
CA GLY A 281 4.50 -15.39 25.55
C GLY A 281 3.17 -14.79 25.15
N ALA A 282 2.07 -15.51 25.37
CA ALA A 282 0.77 -14.87 25.47
C ALA A 282 0.93 -13.61 26.34
N ALA A 283 0.25 -12.51 26.02
CA ALA A 283 0.31 -11.31 26.87
C ALA A 283 -0.04 -11.72 28.30
N THR A 284 0.98 -11.93 29.14
CA THR A 284 0.78 -12.37 30.51
C THR A 284 0.29 -11.14 31.24
N THR A 285 -0.97 -11.18 31.62
CA THR A 285 -1.57 -10.13 32.43
C THR A 285 -1.61 -10.60 33.86
N CYS A 286 -1.43 -9.68 34.80
CA CYS A 286 -1.54 -9.98 36.22
C CYS A 286 -2.84 -9.35 36.73
N PHE A 287 -3.72 -10.15 37.33
CA PHE A 287 -4.93 -9.62 37.95
C PHE A 287 -4.56 -8.81 39.21
N SER A 288 -4.88 -7.52 39.22
CA SER A 288 -4.69 -6.67 40.39
C SER A 288 -5.95 -6.66 41.23
N SER A 289 -5.91 -7.22 42.44
CA SER A 289 -7.01 -7.08 43.41
C SER A 289 -7.22 -5.62 43.84
N THR A 290 -6.19 -4.78 43.78
CA THR A 290 -6.27 -3.36 44.14
C THR A 290 -6.99 -2.54 43.06
N LEU A 291 -6.78 -2.85 41.79
CA LEU A 291 -7.37 -2.13 40.65
C LEU A 291 -8.58 -2.85 40.03
N GLY A 292 -8.91 -4.05 40.51
CA GLY A 292 -10.04 -4.87 40.04
C GLY A 292 -9.93 -5.31 38.57
N THR A 293 -8.75 -5.22 37.97
CA THR A 293 -8.55 -5.38 36.52
C THR A 293 -7.23 -6.09 36.22
N ASN A 294 -7.17 -6.76 35.06
CA ASN A 294 -5.94 -7.33 34.53
C ASN A 294 -5.00 -6.21 34.06
N GLN A 295 -3.77 -6.25 34.56
CA GLN A 295 -2.74 -5.28 34.23
C GLN A 295 -1.74 -5.88 33.23
N PRO A 296 -1.24 -5.08 32.26
CA PRO A 296 -0.29 -5.57 31.28
C PRO A 296 1.05 -5.95 31.92
N GLU A 297 1.81 -6.81 31.23
CA GLU A 297 3.20 -7.14 31.59
C GLU A 297 4.01 -5.85 31.84
N ASN A 298 4.79 -5.83 32.92
CA ASN A 298 5.54 -4.67 33.44
C ASN A 298 4.73 -3.54 34.10
N ALA A 299 3.41 -3.65 34.25
CA ALA A 299 2.65 -2.70 35.06
C ALA A 299 3.11 -2.73 36.53
N CYS A 300 3.18 -1.55 37.15
CA CYS A 300 3.52 -1.39 38.56
C CYS A 300 2.24 -1.09 39.37
N VAL A 301 2.00 -1.82 40.46
CA VAL A 301 0.88 -1.60 41.37
C VAL A 301 1.39 -1.56 42.80
N GLN A 302 0.89 -0.63 43.60
CA GLN A 302 1.13 -0.62 45.04
C GLN A 302 0.08 -1.48 45.74
N SER A 303 0.53 -2.44 46.54
CA SER A 303 -0.34 -3.28 47.35
C SER A 303 -0.90 -2.47 48.53
N ALA A 304 -2.21 -2.53 48.70
CA ALA A 304 -2.89 -1.87 49.81
C ALA A 304 -2.66 -2.57 51.17
N ARG A 305 -2.14 -3.82 51.16
CA ARG A 305 -1.94 -4.62 52.39
C ARG A 305 -0.62 -4.30 53.10
N ASP A 306 0.43 -4.02 52.34
CA ASP A 306 1.80 -3.84 52.86
C ASP A 306 2.48 -2.56 52.35
N SER A 307 1.78 -1.75 51.56
CA SER A 307 2.29 -0.52 50.93
C SER A 307 3.49 -0.71 50.01
N ARG A 308 3.82 -1.96 49.62
CA ARG A 308 4.94 -2.27 48.73
C ARG A 308 4.52 -2.21 47.27
N TRP A 309 5.48 -1.90 46.39
CA TRP A 309 5.29 -1.92 44.95
C TRP A 309 5.57 -3.29 44.37
N TYR A 310 4.75 -3.70 43.43
CA TYR A 310 4.85 -4.97 42.71
C TYR A 310 4.80 -4.71 41.21
N ARG A 311 5.56 -5.49 40.45
CA ARG A 311 5.59 -5.44 38.99
C ARG A 311 4.99 -6.72 38.43
N CYS A 312 4.13 -6.60 37.43
CA CYS A 312 3.63 -7.76 36.69
C CYS A 312 4.78 -8.36 35.87
N SER A 313 5.13 -9.61 36.13
CA SER A 313 6.12 -10.34 35.34
C SER A 313 5.71 -11.79 35.16
N GLY A 314 5.53 -12.22 33.91
CA GLY A 314 5.17 -13.60 33.59
C GLY A 314 3.84 -14.06 34.20
N GLY A 315 2.90 -13.14 34.42
CA GLY A 315 1.56 -13.45 34.97
C GLY A 315 1.48 -13.44 36.50
N GLU A 316 2.58 -13.15 37.19
CA GLU A 316 2.64 -13.04 38.65
C GLU A 316 3.11 -11.65 39.10
N TRP A 317 2.75 -11.28 40.34
CA TRP A 317 3.21 -10.05 40.98
C TRP A 317 4.54 -10.27 41.69
N VAL A 318 5.61 -9.70 41.15
CA VAL A 318 6.95 -9.76 41.75
C VAL A 318 7.20 -8.48 42.55
N ALA A 319 7.66 -8.61 43.80
CA ALA A 319 7.97 -7.46 44.64
C ALA A 319 9.09 -6.62 44.03
N SER A 320 8.85 -5.30 43.90
CA SER A 320 9.84 -4.35 43.41
C SER A 320 10.98 -4.22 44.42
N SER A 321 12.23 -4.36 43.94
CA SER A 321 13.43 -4.07 44.74
C SER A 321 13.67 -2.56 44.82
N GLU A 322 14.49 -2.11 45.77
CA GLU A 322 14.90 -0.70 45.90
C GLU A 322 15.67 -0.17 44.68
N THR A 323 16.20 -1.07 43.84
CA THR A 323 16.92 -0.73 42.60
C THR A 323 16.02 -0.65 41.36
N ASP A 324 14.73 -1.04 41.44
CA ASP A 324 13.80 -0.92 40.32
C ASP A 324 13.18 0.49 40.29
N THR A 325 13.85 1.40 39.58
CA THR A 325 13.46 2.81 39.45
C THR A 325 12.16 3.04 38.68
N LYS A 326 11.56 1.99 38.10
CA LYS A 326 10.31 2.10 37.33
C LYS A 326 9.06 1.90 38.19
N CYS A 327 9.18 1.17 39.29
CA CYS A 327 8.09 0.92 40.24
C CYS A 327 8.35 1.62 41.59
N THR A 328 8.69 2.91 41.54
CA THR A 328 8.86 3.76 42.73
C THR A 328 7.73 4.78 42.85
N SER A 329 7.40 5.15 44.08
CA SER A 329 6.30 6.04 44.50
C SER A 329 5.89 7.15 43.51
N ARG A 330 4.60 7.14 43.12
CA ARG A 330 3.72 8.15 42.48
C ARG A 330 4.36 9.13 41.45
N PRO A 331 3.77 9.33 40.26
CA PRO A 331 4.17 10.42 39.36
C PRO A 331 3.99 11.78 40.05
N ARG A 332 4.89 12.74 39.77
CA ARG A 332 4.53 14.16 39.95
C ARG A 332 3.54 14.56 38.87
#